data_AF-A0A9D6ZW10-F1
#
_entry.id   AF-A0A9D6ZW10-F1
#
_cell.length_a   1.000
_cell.length_b   1.000
_cell.length_c   1.000
_cell.angle_alpha   90.00
_cell.angle_beta   90.00
_cell.angle_gamma   90.00
#
_symmetry.space_group_name_H-M   'P 1'
#
loop_
_entity.id
_entity.type
_entity.pdbx_description
1 polymer ?
#
loop_
_entity_poly.entity_id
_entity_poly.type
_entity_poly.pdbx_seq_one_letter_code
_entity_poly.pdbx_strand_id
1 'polypeptide(L)'
;MIQKANLAHAVHDYGLSPQAEDREIYQKAIEADRFVLTISFHDFKKLVKKGKPGVIAIPSELSNQEVDQLLCQFLSMKNPDDYMGSAVKVL
;
A
#
# COMPACT_ATOMS: atom_id res chain seq x y z
N MET A 1 10.81 -18.31 -9.85
CA MET A 1 11.25 -16.94 -10.20
C MET A 1 10.60 -16.00 -9.20
N ILE A 2 11.38 -15.19 -8.48
CA ILE A 2 10.82 -14.11 -7.66
C ILE A 2 10.35 -13.04 -8.63
N GLN A 3 9.04 -12.86 -8.75
CA GLN A 3 8.47 -11.79 -9.56
C GLN A 3 8.67 -10.49 -8.79
N LYS A 4 9.32 -9.49 -9.41
CA LYS A 4 9.52 -8.18 -8.78
C LYS A 4 8.15 -7.52 -8.59
N ALA A 5 7.88 -7.04 -7.38
CA ALA A 5 6.67 -6.29 -7.10
C ALA A 5 6.66 -4.97 -7.90
N ASN A 6 5.51 -4.62 -8.46
CA ASN A 6 5.32 -3.36 -9.17
C ASN A 6 5.09 -2.23 -8.16
N LEU A 7 6.16 -1.51 -7.80
CA LEU A 7 6.14 -0.40 -6.85
C LEU A 7 6.07 0.94 -7.58
N ALA A 8 5.38 1.90 -6.98
CA ALA A 8 5.35 3.29 -7.41
C ALA A 8 5.36 4.20 -6.19
N HIS A 9 6.19 5.23 -6.22
CA HIS A 9 6.25 6.26 -5.20
C HIS A 9 5.22 7.36 -5.50
N ALA A 10 4.31 7.60 -4.56
CA ALA A 10 3.17 8.49 -4.74
C ALA A 10 3.56 9.89 -5.27
N VAL A 11 4.56 10.52 -4.67
CA VAL A 11 5.07 11.86 -5.04
C VAL A 11 5.78 11.86 -6.39
N HIS A 12 6.72 10.94 -6.61
CA HIS A 12 7.63 10.99 -7.76
C HIS A 12 7.01 10.41 -9.03
N ASP A 13 6.31 9.29 -8.92
CA ASP A 13 5.77 8.59 -10.09
C ASP A 13 4.41 9.12 -10.54
N TYR A 14 3.63 9.72 -9.62
CA TYR A 14 2.34 10.32 -9.94
C TYR A 14 2.34 11.86 -9.86
N GLY A 15 3.49 12.49 -9.59
CA GLY A 15 3.61 13.94 -9.49
C GLY A 15 2.77 14.56 -8.37
N LEU A 16 2.44 13.78 -7.33
CA LEU A 16 1.67 14.27 -6.20
C LEU A 16 2.51 15.21 -5.32
N SER A 17 1.84 16.14 -4.65
CA SER A 17 2.48 16.96 -3.63
C SER A 17 3.04 16.07 -2.50
N PRO A 18 4.20 16.42 -1.90
CA PRO A 18 4.64 15.82 -0.63
C PRO A 18 3.62 16.00 0.50
N GLN A 19 2.68 16.93 0.34
CA GLN A 19 1.58 17.22 1.25
C GLN A 19 0.23 16.75 0.67
N ALA A 20 0.24 15.81 -0.29
CA ALA A 20 -0.99 15.26 -0.85
C ALA A 20 -1.80 14.56 0.24
N GLU A 21 -3.11 14.80 0.22
CA GLU A 21 -4.03 14.21 1.18
C GLU A 21 -4.19 12.71 0.95
N ASP A 22 -4.42 11.93 2.02
CA ASP A 22 -4.60 10.47 1.93
C ASP A 22 -5.70 10.07 0.94
N ARG A 23 -6.75 10.90 0.83
CA ARG A 23 -7.83 10.70 -0.14
C ARG A 23 -7.35 10.82 -1.59
N GLU A 24 -6.46 11.76 -1.87
CA GLU A 24 -5.88 11.94 -3.20
C GLU A 24 -4.96 10.77 -3.55
N ILE A 25 -4.10 10.38 -2.60
CA ILE A 25 -3.21 9.21 -2.75
C ILE A 25 -4.03 7.95 -3.01
N TYR A 26 -5.07 7.69 -2.21
CA TYR A 26 -5.91 6.50 -2.39
C TYR A 26 -6.69 6.53 -3.71
N GLN A 27 -7.16 7.70 -4.15
CA GLN A 27 -7.83 7.84 -5.44
C GLN A 27 -6.88 7.49 -6.59
N LYS A 28 -5.62 7.94 -6.55
CA LYS A 28 -4.60 7.55 -7.53
C LYS A 28 -4.29 6.06 -7.50
N ALA A 29 -4.23 5.47 -6.31
CA ALA A 29 -4.04 4.03 -6.16
C ALA A 29 -5.19 3.23 -6.83
N ILE A 30 -6.44 3.69 -6.69
CA ILE A 30 -7.59 3.10 -7.40
C ILE A 30 -7.46 3.25 -8.92
N GLU A 31 -7.10 4.44 -9.41
CA GLU A 31 -6.94 4.71 -10.85
C GLU A 31 -5.84 3.85 -11.48
N ALA A 32 -4.77 3.58 -10.73
CA ALA A 32 -3.63 2.79 -11.17
C ALA A 32 -3.75 1.29 -10.88
N ASP A 33 -4.86 0.85 -10.28
CA ASP A 33 -5.10 -0.52 -9.80
C ASP A 33 -3.97 -1.06 -8.90
N ARG A 34 -3.62 -0.29 -7.86
CA ARG A 34 -2.51 -0.59 -6.94
C ARG A 34 -2.93 -0.49 -5.49
N PHE A 35 -2.35 -1.36 -4.67
CA PHE A 35 -2.45 -1.27 -3.21
C PHE A 35 -1.67 -0.07 -2.69
N VAL A 36 -2.18 0.54 -1.61
CA VAL A 36 -1.44 1.56 -0.86
C VAL A 36 -0.62 0.90 0.24
N LEU A 37 0.66 1.24 0.30
CA LEU A 37 1.53 0.95 1.44
C LEU A 37 1.63 2.20 2.31
N THR A 38 1.37 2.10 3.62
CA THR A 38 1.33 3.29 4.50
C THR A 38 1.71 3.01 5.95
N ILE A 39 2.18 4.04 6.65
CA ILE A 39 2.26 4.04 8.13
C ILE A 39 0.98 4.61 8.77
N SER A 40 0.18 5.39 8.02
CA SER A 40 -1.03 6.08 8.47
C SER A 40 -2.28 5.19 8.36
N PHE A 41 -2.24 4.01 8.98
CA PHE A 41 -3.31 3.00 8.84
C PHE A 41 -4.72 3.54 9.14
N HIS A 42 -4.86 4.33 10.21
CA HIS A 42 -6.17 4.76 10.70
C HIS A 42 -6.91 5.69 9.74
N ASP A 43 -6.16 6.50 8.98
CA ASP A 43 -6.72 7.47 8.05
C ASP A 43 -7.11 6.78 6.75
N PHE A 44 -6.21 5.97 6.20
CA PHE A 44 -6.49 5.19 5.00
C PHE A 44 -7.59 4.13 5.21
N LYS A 45 -7.69 3.50 6.39
CA LYS A 45 -8.73 2.50 6.67
C LYS A 45 -10.14 3.03 6.39
N LYS A 46 -10.40 4.31 6.64
CA LYS A 46 -11.71 4.95 6.43
C LYS A 46 -12.03 5.16 4.94
N LEU A 47 -11.00 5.15 4.08
CA LEU A 47 -11.12 5.42 2.66
C LEU A 47 -11.36 4.15 1.84
N VAL A 48 -10.99 2.98 2.35
CA VAL A 48 -11.02 1.71 1.62
C VAL A 48 -12.43 1.37 1.12
N LYS A 49 -12.53 1.03 -0.17
CA LYS A 49 -13.79 0.69 -0.84
C LYS A 49 -13.82 -0.78 -1.25
N LYS A 50 -14.98 -1.43 -1.09
CA LYS A 50 -15.19 -2.81 -1.53
C LYS A 50 -14.85 -2.98 -3.01
N GLY A 51 -14.10 -4.04 -3.35
CA GLY A 51 -13.71 -4.36 -4.74
C GLY A 51 -12.72 -3.38 -5.36
N LYS A 52 -12.11 -2.50 -4.57
CA LYS A 52 -11.01 -1.61 -4.98
C LYS A 52 -9.70 -2.05 -4.32
N PRO A 53 -8.53 -1.61 -4.81
CA PRO A 53 -7.28 -1.93 -4.15
C PRO A 53 -7.29 -1.59 -2.66
N GLY A 54 -6.70 -2.49 -1.88
CA GLY A 54 -6.64 -2.38 -0.42
C GLY A 54 -5.51 -1.47 0.06
N VAL A 55 -5.38 -1.42 1.38
CA VAL A 55 -4.31 -0.71 2.08
C VAL A 55 -3.54 -1.71 2.94
N ILE A 56 -2.22 -1.66 2.86
CA ILE A 56 -1.29 -2.46 3.63
C ILE A 56 -0.52 -1.49 4.54
N ALA A 57 -0.71 -1.62 5.84
CA ALA A 57 0.03 -0.84 6.81
C ALA A 57 1.31 -1.54 7.22
N ILE A 58 2.38 -0.76 7.27
CA ILE A 58 3.70 -1.16 7.77
C ILE A 58 4.01 -0.48 9.11
N PRO A 59 4.80 -1.11 9.98
CA PRO A 59 5.25 -0.48 11.21
C PRO A 59 6.17 0.71 10.90
N SER A 60 6.01 1.80 11.66
CA SER A 60 6.76 3.05 11.49
C SER A 60 8.20 2.97 12.02
N GLU A 61 8.45 2.02 12.90
CA GLU A 61 9.69 1.81 13.63
C GLU A 61 10.72 0.98 12.86
N LEU A 62 10.32 0.37 11.73
CA LEU A 62 11.20 -0.45 10.91
C LEU A 62 12.03 0.41 9.95
N SER A 63 13.28 0.00 9.75
CA SER A 63 14.12 0.51 8.67
C SER A 63 13.58 0.07 7.30
N ASN A 64 14.01 0.76 6.23
CA ASN A 64 13.63 0.40 4.87
C ASN A 64 13.98 -1.07 4.53
N GLN A 65 15.10 -1.57 5.04
CA GLN A 65 15.52 -2.96 4.80
C GLN A 65 14.59 -3.96 5.48
N GLU A 66 14.15 -3.67 6.71
CA GLU A 66 13.20 -4.50 7.45
C GLU A 66 11.81 -4.45 6.79
N VAL A 67 11.36 -3.28 6.34
CA VAL A 67 10.12 -3.12 5.57
C VAL A 67 10.17 -3.95 4.28
N ASP A 68 11.27 -3.89 3.53
CA ASP A 68 11.44 -4.67 2.30
C ASP A 68 11.36 -6.18 2.57
N GLN A 69 12.04 -6.68 3.61
CA GLN A 69 11.98 -8.09 3.99
C GLN A 69 10.57 -8.52 4.39
N LEU A 70 9.92 -7.73 5.24
CA LEU A 70 8.57 -7.98 5.72
C LEU A 70 7.57 -8.03 4.56
N LEU A 71 7.66 -7.08 3.61
CA LEU A 71 6.78 -7.03 2.45
C LEU A 71 7.06 -8.12 1.45
N CYS A 72 8.32 -8.45 1.16
CA CYS A 72 8.64 -9.57 0.28
C CYS A 72 8.07 -10.89 0.84
N GLN A 73 8.22 -11.11 2.15
CA GLN A 73 7.65 -12.29 2.79
C GLN A 73 6.12 -12.27 2.73
N PHE A 74 5.49 -11.15 3.08
CA PHE A 74 4.04 -10.99 3.03
C PHE A 74 3.49 -11.24 1.63
N LEU A 75 4.04 -10.60 0.60
CA LEU A 75 3.54 -10.70 -0.77
C LEU A 75 3.79 -12.08 -1.39
N SER A 76 4.86 -12.78 -0.99
CA SER A 76 5.19 -14.11 -1.55
C SER A 76 4.23 -15.22 -1.11
N MET A 77 3.51 -15.04 0.00
CA MET A 77 2.66 -16.07 0.59
C MET A 77 1.16 -15.81 0.43
N LYS A 78 0.78 -14.74 -0.25
CA LYS A 78 -0.59 -14.19 -0.22
C LYS A 78 -1.18 -14.00 -1.61
N ASN A 79 -2.49 -14.20 -1.73
CA ASN A 79 -3.24 -13.88 -2.93
C ASN A 79 -3.74 -12.43 -2.84
N PRO A 80 -3.40 -11.53 -3.79
CA PRO A 80 -3.88 -10.15 -3.80
C PRO A 80 -5.41 -10.01 -3.68
N ASP A 81 -6.18 -10.95 -4.24
CA ASP A 81 -7.65 -10.91 -4.23
C ASP A 81 -8.22 -10.92 -2.81
N ASP A 82 -7.53 -11.57 -1.86
CA ASP A 82 -7.94 -11.63 -0.45
C ASP A 82 -7.88 -10.24 0.24
N TYR A 83 -7.17 -9.29 -0.36
CA TYR A 83 -6.90 -7.97 0.20
C TYR A 83 -7.65 -6.85 -0.52
N MET A 84 -8.38 -7.16 -1.59
CA MET A 84 -9.21 -6.19 -2.29
C MET A 84 -10.33 -5.68 -1.37
N GLY A 85 -10.41 -4.35 -1.23
CA GLY A 85 -11.35 -3.68 -0.35
C GLY A 85 -11.08 -3.89 1.14
N SER A 86 -9.86 -4.28 1.49
CA SER A 86 -9.44 -4.51 2.88
C SER A 86 -8.31 -3.56 3.29
N ALA A 87 -8.27 -3.24 4.58
CA ALA A 87 -7.15 -2.56 5.23
C ALA A 87 -6.50 -3.52 6.21
N VAL A 88 -5.24 -3.88 5.97
CA VAL A 88 -4.51 -4.87 6.77
C VAL A 88 -3.23 -4.28 7.35
N LYS A 89 -2.78 -4.83 8.48
CA LYS A 89 -1.48 -4.52 9.07
C LYS A 89 -0.56 -5.71 8.84
N VAL A 90 0.67 -5.44 8.44
CA VAL A 90 1.73 -6.44 8.46
C VAL A 90 2.46 -6.29 9.80
N LEU A 91 2.46 -7.38 10.58
CA LEU A 91 3.11 -7.48 11.89
C LEU A 91 4.32 -8.40 11.77
#